data_AF-A0A2A7A2L1-F1
#
_entry.id   AF-A0A2A7A2L1-F1
#
_cell.length_a   1.000
_cell.length_b   1.000
_cell.length_c   1.000
_cell.angle_alpha   90.00
_cell.angle_beta   90.00
_cell.angle_gamma   90.00
#
_symmetry.space_group_name_H-M   'P 1'
#
loop_
_entity.id
_entity.type
_entity.pdbx_description
1 polymer ?
#
loop_
_entity_poly.entity_id
_entity_poly.type
_entity_poly.pdbx_seq_one_letter_code
_entity_poly.pdbx_strand_id
1 'polypeptide(L)'
;MKKALSLILTCAFMLASTMCVLASSTLDYTPIDIWRELREEGYLYVDSDGMLNVLSNAFIDQCDTYPEFLRLVEECNDSIQKGILEVDTNTLQLKSVATNIPQSIQEARKVPNKKSGFVTYGGMHGCSETDLNLLLLCQNNYNTIESYYDDMLNLSVINPDLDPWTSTVSYWVGKVQEYGEWDYKRNPYYEPYNRVFCSYYDGEFHHITSEFLGNFNYGYTGSFLFDLTTLHLGSFAASGFSTTDYDDWEAIDAGYYSVT
;
A
#
# COMPACT_ATOMS: atom_id res chain seq x y z
N MET A 1 -2.63 -15.07 74.55
CA MET A 1 -2.97 -14.15 73.46
C MET A 1 -4.11 -14.77 72.66
N LYS A 2 -5.35 -14.28 72.84
CA LYS A 2 -6.25 -13.73 71.79
C LYS A 2 -6.32 -14.60 70.51
N LYS A 3 -7.43 -15.36 70.33
CA LYS A 3 -8.52 -15.16 69.33
C LYS A 3 -8.07 -15.45 67.89
N ALA A 4 -8.80 -16.05 66.96
CA ALA A 4 -10.15 -16.60 66.81
C ALA A 4 -10.13 -17.31 65.42
N LEU A 5 -10.75 -18.48 65.28
CA LEU A 5 -11.95 -18.70 64.44
C LEU A 5 -11.75 -18.64 62.91
N SER A 6 -11.86 -19.82 62.29
CA SER A 6 -12.50 -20.18 61.01
C SER A 6 -12.79 -19.09 59.97
N LEU A 7 -12.36 -19.30 58.73
CA LEU A 7 -13.25 -19.18 57.57
C LEU A 7 -12.77 -20.04 56.40
N ILE A 8 -13.58 -21.03 56.03
CA ILE A 8 -13.59 -21.63 54.70
C ILE A 8 -14.02 -20.53 53.73
N LEU A 9 -13.19 -20.22 52.72
CA LEU A 9 -13.66 -19.55 51.53
C LEU A 9 -13.02 -20.19 50.30
N THR A 10 -13.72 -21.19 49.79
CA THR A 10 -13.83 -21.46 48.35
C THR A 10 -14.02 -20.14 47.60
N CYS A 11 -12.97 -19.65 46.97
CA CYS A 11 -13.09 -18.70 45.86
C CYS A 11 -12.52 -19.37 44.62
N ALA A 12 -13.46 -19.93 43.85
CA ALA A 12 -13.30 -20.19 42.44
C ALA A 12 -12.66 -18.95 41.77
N PHE A 13 -11.42 -19.09 41.33
CA PHE A 13 -10.86 -18.29 40.24
C PHE A 13 -10.73 -19.18 39.00
N MET A 14 -11.81 -19.91 38.69
CA MET A 14 -12.25 -19.96 37.30
C MET A 14 -13.11 -18.72 37.12
N LEU A 15 -12.47 -17.57 36.90
CA LEU A 15 -13.09 -16.61 36.01
C LEU A 15 -13.17 -17.36 34.69
N ALA A 16 -14.35 -17.91 34.43
CA ALA A 16 -14.79 -18.11 33.07
C ALA A 16 -14.48 -16.80 32.38
N SER A 17 -13.36 -16.77 31.64
CA SER A 17 -13.15 -15.79 30.59
C SER A 17 -14.46 -15.84 29.84
N THR A 18 -15.21 -14.75 29.93
CA THR A 18 -16.43 -14.52 29.18
C THR A 18 -16.18 -15.13 27.81
N MET A 19 -16.82 -16.27 27.55
CA MET A 19 -16.89 -16.75 26.20
C MET A 19 -17.58 -15.60 25.49
N CYS A 20 -16.83 -14.89 24.65
CA CYS A 20 -17.41 -14.03 23.65
C CYS A 20 -18.11 -14.99 22.68
N VAL A 21 -19.25 -15.53 23.10
CA VAL A 21 -20.25 -16.05 22.19
C VAL A 21 -20.82 -14.77 21.60
N LEU A 22 -20.20 -14.28 20.53
CA LEU A 22 -20.83 -13.32 19.65
C LEU A 22 -22.01 -14.07 19.03
N ALA A 23 -23.15 -13.96 19.72
CA ALA A 23 -24.43 -14.35 19.20
C ALA A 23 -24.71 -13.45 17.99
N SER A 24 -24.49 -13.99 16.80
CA SER A 24 -25.31 -13.81 15.59
C SER A 24 -26.23 -12.58 15.62
N SER A 25 -25.63 -11.41 15.46
CA SER A 25 -26.20 -10.34 14.65
C SER A 25 -25.10 -9.96 13.69
N THR A 26 -25.42 -9.83 12.41
CA THR A 26 -24.51 -9.38 11.36
C THR A 26 -24.04 -7.96 11.69
N LEU A 27 -23.08 -7.84 12.60
CA LEU A 27 -22.29 -6.63 12.79
C LEU A 27 -21.32 -6.63 11.62
N ASP A 28 -21.51 -5.67 10.70
CA ASP A 28 -20.55 -5.40 9.62
C ASP A 28 -19.27 -4.83 10.25
N TYR A 29 -18.43 -5.71 10.78
CA TYR A 29 -17.12 -5.34 11.31
C TYR A 29 -16.23 -4.88 10.17
N THR A 30 -15.64 -3.69 10.29
CA THR A 30 -14.55 -3.28 9.41
C THR A 30 -13.23 -3.90 9.88
N PRO A 31 -12.19 -3.96 9.03
CA PRO A 31 -10.84 -4.34 9.47
C PRO A 31 -10.32 -3.53 10.67
N ILE A 32 -10.74 -2.26 10.81
CA ILE A 32 -10.37 -1.39 11.93
C ILE A 32 -11.09 -1.78 13.23
N ASP A 33 -12.34 -2.23 13.14
CA ASP A 33 -13.07 -2.73 14.30
C ASP A 33 -12.41 -4.00 14.85
N ILE A 34 -12.03 -4.92 13.94
CA ILE A 34 -11.26 -6.13 14.30
C ILE A 34 -9.92 -5.76 14.94
N TRP A 35 -9.19 -4.81 14.36
CA TRP A 35 -7.91 -4.35 14.91
C TRP A 35 -8.06 -3.86 16.35
N ARG A 36 -9.08 -3.03 16.62
CA ARG A 36 -9.33 -2.50 17.97
C ARG A 36 -9.65 -3.62 18.95
N GLU A 37 -10.55 -4.52 18.58
CA GLU A 37 -10.96 -5.64 19.43
C GLU A 37 -9.76 -6.54 19.78
N LEU A 38 -9.01 -6.99 18.78
CA LEU A 38 -7.85 -7.86 19.01
C LEU A 38 -6.73 -7.18 19.79
N ARG A 39 -6.54 -5.87 19.61
CA ARG A 39 -5.61 -5.08 20.42
C ARG A 39 -6.06 -4.99 21.88
N GLU A 40 -7.33 -4.70 22.12
CA GLU A 40 -7.90 -4.58 23.47
C GLU A 40 -7.91 -5.91 24.22
N GLU A 41 -8.15 -7.02 23.51
CA GLU A 41 -8.13 -8.38 24.07
C GLU A 41 -6.73 -9.00 24.19
N GLY A 42 -5.71 -8.34 23.64
CA GLY A 42 -4.31 -8.81 23.69
C GLY A 42 -4.00 -9.96 22.72
N TYR A 43 -4.80 -10.11 21.66
CA TYR A 43 -4.60 -11.09 20.59
C TYR A 43 -3.74 -10.55 19.44
N LEU A 44 -3.70 -9.23 19.24
CA LEU A 44 -2.74 -8.56 18.36
C LEU A 44 -1.52 -8.15 19.18
N TYR A 45 -0.32 -8.45 18.71
CA TYR A 45 0.94 -8.14 19.41
C TYR A 45 2.09 -7.93 18.43
N VAL A 46 3.22 -7.38 18.91
CA VAL A 46 4.48 -7.32 18.16
C VAL A 46 5.39 -8.44 18.66
N ASP A 47 5.95 -9.22 17.73
CA ASP A 47 6.88 -10.31 18.03
C ASP A 47 8.32 -9.81 18.28
N SER A 48 9.25 -10.75 18.46
CA SER A 48 10.67 -10.44 18.68
C SER A 48 11.37 -9.80 17.49
N ASP A 49 10.81 -9.94 16.29
CA ASP A 49 11.37 -9.40 15.05
C ASP A 49 10.82 -7.99 14.75
N GLY A 50 9.94 -7.48 15.61
CA GLY A 50 9.31 -6.16 15.45
C GLY A 50 8.08 -6.18 14.55
N MET A 51 7.52 -7.36 14.27
CA MET A 51 6.41 -7.56 13.35
C MET A 51 5.09 -7.79 14.09
N LEU A 52 3.99 -7.26 13.53
CA LEU A 52 2.64 -7.49 14.01
C LEU A 52 2.21 -8.95 13.78
N ASN A 53 1.64 -9.56 14.80
CA ASN A 53 1.15 -10.93 14.77
C ASN A 53 -0.20 -11.04 15.47
N VAL A 54 -1.00 -12.01 15.02
CA VAL A 54 -2.30 -12.34 15.60
C VAL A 54 -2.22 -13.73 16.21
N LEU A 55 -2.65 -13.86 17.46
CA LEU A 55 -2.68 -15.17 18.12
C LEU A 55 -3.64 -16.11 17.41
N SER A 56 -3.20 -17.34 17.13
CA SER A 56 -3.95 -18.33 16.34
C SER A 56 -5.27 -18.79 16.98
N ASN A 57 -5.46 -18.52 18.27
CA ASN A 57 -6.69 -18.79 19.02
C ASN A 57 -7.60 -17.57 19.16
N ALA A 58 -7.30 -16.45 18.47
CA ALA A 58 -8.23 -15.35 18.30
C ALA A 58 -9.48 -15.87 17.56
N PHE A 59 -10.54 -16.17 18.29
CA PHE A 59 -11.76 -16.75 17.73
C PHE A 59 -12.58 -15.66 17.03
N ILE A 60 -12.31 -15.45 15.74
CA ILE A 60 -13.14 -14.63 14.84
C ILE A 60 -13.67 -15.51 13.69
N ASP A 61 -14.04 -16.76 13.98
CA ASP A 61 -14.46 -17.77 12.99
C ASP A 61 -15.78 -17.45 12.24
N GLN A 62 -16.39 -16.28 12.47
CA GLN A 62 -17.66 -15.87 11.86
C GLN A 62 -17.65 -14.45 11.27
N CYS A 63 -16.48 -13.83 11.10
CA CYS A 63 -16.39 -12.51 10.49
C CYS A 63 -15.85 -12.59 9.06
N ASP A 64 -16.70 -12.25 8.08
CA ASP A 64 -16.35 -12.28 6.66
C ASP A 64 -15.20 -11.30 6.31
N THR A 65 -14.96 -10.28 7.13
CA THR A 65 -13.89 -9.28 6.94
C THR A 65 -12.57 -9.66 7.62
N TYR A 66 -12.49 -10.81 8.31
CA TYR A 66 -11.26 -11.26 8.94
C TYR A 66 -10.09 -11.49 7.95
N PRO A 67 -10.30 -12.05 6.74
CA PRO A 67 -9.24 -12.14 5.73
C PRO A 67 -8.72 -10.75 5.29
N GLU A 68 -9.60 -9.75 5.19
CA GLU A 68 -9.22 -8.38 4.83
C GLU A 68 -8.38 -7.74 5.94
N PHE A 69 -8.72 -8.01 7.21
CA PHE A 69 -7.91 -7.63 8.35
C PHE A 69 -6.53 -8.31 8.34
N LEU A 70 -6.44 -9.61 8.06
CA LEU A 70 -5.14 -10.29 7.96
C LEU A 70 -4.28 -9.70 6.85
N ARG A 71 -4.88 -9.40 5.68
CA ARG A 71 -4.19 -8.68 4.59
C ARG A 71 -3.67 -7.31 5.05
N LEU A 72 -4.46 -6.56 5.84
CA LEU A 72 -4.04 -5.28 6.39
C LEU A 72 -2.83 -5.43 7.35
N VAL A 73 -2.81 -6.48 8.18
CA VAL A 73 -1.67 -6.77 9.06
C VAL A 73 -0.42 -7.12 8.25
N GLU A 74 -0.56 -7.94 7.20
CA GLU A 74 0.53 -8.26 6.27
C GLU A 74 1.08 -7.01 5.56
N GLU A 75 0.21 -6.11 5.09
CA GLU A 75 0.59 -4.85 4.46
C GLU A 75 1.33 -3.91 5.43
N CYS A 76 0.88 -3.85 6.69
CA CYS A 76 1.59 -3.12 7.74
C CYS A 76 2.98 -3.70 7.99
N ASN A 77 3.08 -5.02 8.03
CA ASN A 77 4.35 -5.73 8.23
C ASN A 77 5.34 -5.50 7.10
N ASP A 78 4.90 -5.60 5.85
CA ASP A 78 5.71 -5.27 4.68
C ASP A 78 6.18 -3.80 4.73
N SER A 79 5.31 -2.89 5.15
CA SER A 79 5.64 -1.47 5.33
C SER A 79 6.63 -1.21 6.47
N ILE A 80 6.53 -1.96 7.59
CA ILE A 80 7.50 -1.91 8.69
C ILE A 80 8.86 -2.41 8.21
N GLN A 81 8.90 -3.54 7.50
CA GLN A 81 10.13 -4.11 6.96
C GLN A 81 10.84 -3.16 6.00
N LYS A 82 10.07 -2.39 5.21
CA LYS A 82 10.58 -1.39 4.27
C LYS A 82 10.94 -0.06 4.94
N GLY A 83 10.71 0.10 6.24
CA GLY A 83 10.97 1.35 6.97
C GLY A 83 10.03 2.49 6.57
N ILE A 84 8.83 2.16 6.08
CA ILE A 84 7.75 3.12 5.77
C ILE A 84 6.92 3.40 7.02
N LEU A 85 6.71 2.37 7.85
CA LEU A 85 5.99 2.46 9.11
C LEU A 85 6.91 2.08 10.27
N GLU A 86 6.62 2.64 11.44
CA GLU A 86 7.12 2.15 12.72
C GLU A 86 5.93 1.79 13.62
N VAL A 87 6.09 0.75 14.43
CA VAL A 87 5.11 0.33 15.43
C VAL A 87 5.66 0.56 16.84
N ASP A 88 4.88 1.21 17.69
CA ASP A 88 5.15 1.25 19.12
C ASP A 88 4.79 -0.10 19.74
N THR A 89 5.77 -0.83 20.27
CA THR A 89 5.55 -2.20 20.77
C THR A 89 4.69 -2.28 22.03
N ASN A 90 4.52 -1.18 22.76
CA ASN A 90 3.71 -1.14 23.98
C ASN A 90 2.27 -0.78 23.67
N THR A 91 2.06 0.15 22.75
CA THR A 91 0.73 0.65 22.42
C THR A 91 0.16 0.02 21.17
N LEU A 92 0.97 -0.61 20.30
CA LEU A 92 0.60 -1.07 18.96
C LEU A 92 0.13 0.08 18.04
N GLN A 93 0.51 1.31 18.35
CA GLN A 93 0.25 2.45 17.48
C GLN A 93 1.27 2.47 16.34
N LEU A 94 0.79 2.70 15.14
CA LEU A 94 1.59 2.90 13.94
C LEU A 94 1.87 4.39 13.74
N LYS A 95 3.04 4.69 13.17
CA LYS A 95 3.38 6.03 12.68
C LYS A 95 4.09 5.96 11.34
N SER A 96 3.91 7.00 10.53
CA SER A 96 4.62 7.11 9.25
C SER A 96 6.07 7.52 9.48
N VAL A 97 6.98 6.90 8.72
CA VAL A 97 8.36 7.32 8.63
C VAL A 97 8.55 7.99 7.27
N ALA A 98 8.82 9.29 7.28
CA ALA A 98 9.15 10.01 6.06
C ALA A 98 10.60 9.67 5.63
N THR A 99 10.81 8.49 5.05
CA THR A 99 12.10 8.14 4.44
C THR A 99 12.13 8.65 3.00
N ASN A 100 13.20 9.35 2.63
CA ASN A 100 13.55 9.67 1.23
C ASN A 100 12.55 10.51 0.42
N ILE A 101 11.59 11.22 1.04
CA ILE A 101 10.71 12.17 0.33
C ILE A 101 11.37 13.57 0.34
N PRO A 102 11.77 14.14 -0.82
CA PRO A 102 12.31 15.49 -0.87
C PRO A 102 11.32 16.52 -0.31
N GLN A 103 11.82 17.54 0.40
CA GLN A 103 10.97 18.56 1.02
C GLN A 103 10.02 19.25 0.02
N SER A 104 10.48 19.50 -1.21
CA SER A 104 9.66 20.09 -2.28
C SER A 104 8.45 19.22 -2.64
N ILE A 105 8.59 17.89 -2.54
CA ILE A 105 7.51 16.93 -2.78
C ILE A 105 6.54 16.93 -1.60
N GLN A 106 7.04 17.04 -0.36
CA GLN A 106 6.19 17.16 0.84
C GLN A 106 5.35 18.44 0.83
N GLU A 107 5.90 19.55 0.36
CA GLU A 107 5.20 20.84 0.24
C GLU A 107 4.17 20.85 -0.89
N ALA A 108 4.34 19.99 -1.91
CA ALA A 108 3.42 19.82 -3.03
C ALA A 108 2.26 18.85 -2.75
N ARG A 109 2.04 18.48 -1.47
CA ARG A 109 1.00 17.53 -1.04
C ARG A 109 -0.33 17.82 -1.71
N LYS A 110 -0.87 16.81 -2.40
CA LYS A 110 -2.24 16.81 -2.90
C LYS A 110 -3.10 15.84 -2.11
N VAL A 111 -4.38 16.18 -1.99
CA VAL A 111 -5.40 15.18 -1.65
C VAL A 111 -5.46 14.20 -2.82
N PRO A 112 -5.27 12.90 -2.60
CA PRO A 112 -5.29 11.96 -3.71
C PRO A 112 -6.60 12.01 -4.48
N ASN A 113 -6.49 12.03 -5.80
CA ASN A 113 -7.63 12.14 -6.69
C ASN A 113 -7.98 10.77 -7.24
N LYS A 114 -8.98 10.12 -6.64
CA LYS A 114 -9.51 8.84 -7.11
C LYS A 114 -10.17 9.02 -8.46
N LYS A 115 -9.57 8.45 -9.51
CA LYS A 115 -10.16 8.42 -10.85
C LYS A 115 -10.75 7.04 -11.11
N SER A 116 -12.03 6.99 -11.47
CA SER A 116 -12.73 5.74 -11.79
C SER A 116 -12.64 5.46 -13.29
N GLY A 117 -11.63 4.68 -13.70
CA GLY A 117 -11.37 4.37 -15.09
C GLY A 117 -11.76 2.96 -15.50
N PHE A 118 -12.56 2.84 -16.57
CA PHE A 118 -12.67 1.59 -17.32
C PHE A 118 -11.53 1.54 -18.35
N VAL A 119 -10.63 0.56 -18.22
CA VAL A 119 -9.60 0.33 -19.24
C VAL A 119 -10.25 -0.33 -20.46
N THR A 120 -10.17 0.33 -21.62
CA THR A 120 -10.60 -0.26 -22.88
C THR A 120 -9.48 -1.16 -23.41
N TYR A 121 -9.80 -2.42 -23.66
CA TYR A 121 -8.86 -3.36 -24.29
C TYR A 121 -8.62 -2.97 -25.74
N GLY A 122 -7.38 -2.66 -26.10
CA GLY A 122 -6.94 -2.72 -27.49
C GLY A 122 -6.97 -4.17 -27.97
N GLY A 123 -7.59 -4.44 -29.12
CA GLY A 123 -7.58 -5.77 -29.74
C GLY A 123 -6.16 -6.20 -30.14
N MET A 124 -5.92 -7.50 -30.30
CA MET A 124 -4.63 -8.00 -30.82
C MET A 124 -4.29 -7.34 -32.15
N HIS A 125 -3.13 -6.71 -32.24
CA HIS A 125 -2.57 -6.18 -33.47
C HIS A 125 -1.57 -7.19 -34.04
N GLY A 126 -1.47 -7.29 -35.36
CA GLY A 126 -0.52 -8.19 -36.03
C GLY A 126 0.91 -7.67 -35.98
N CYS A 127 1.41 -7.29 -34.80
CA CYS A 127 2.78 -6.85 -34.61
C CYS A 127 3.75 -8.04 -34.57
N SER A 128 5.00 -7.82 -34.97
CA SER A 128 6.09 -8.79 -34.81
C SER A 128 6.66 -8.84 -33.40
N GLU A 129 6.37 -7.83 -32.58
CA GLU A 129 6.83 -7.71 -31.19
C GLU A 129 5.83 -8.35 -30.20
N THR A 130 6.27 -8.49 -28.95
CA THR A 130 5.38 -9.00 -27.89
C THR A 130 4.29 -7.97 -27.58
N ASP A 131 3.02 -8.40 -27.63
CA ASP A 131 1.89 -7.57 -27.20
C ASP A 131 1.93 -7.35 -25.68
N LEU A 132 1.87 -6.08 -25.26
CA LEU A 132 1.78 -5.67 -23.86
C LEU A 132 0.54 -4.81 -23.67
N ASN A 133 -0.34 -5.24 -22.77
CA ASN A 133 -1.48 -4.43 -22.35
C ASN A 133 -1.02 -3.37 -21.32
N LEU A 134 -0.42 -2.30 -21.83
CA LEU A 134 0.15 -1.20 -21.05
C LEU A 134 -0.86 -0.61 -20.05
N LEU A 135 -2.06 -0.27 -20.53
CA LEU A 135 -3.07 0.38 -19.70
C LEU A 135 -3.58 -0.54 -18.58
N LEU A 136 -3.77 -1.83 -18.85
CA LEU A 136 -4.18 -2.77 -17.79
C LEU A 136 -3.10 -2.95 -16.73
N LEU A 137 -1.83 -3.05 -17.14
CA LEU A 137 -0.70 -3.13 -16.22
C LEU A 137 -0.65 -1.89 -15.32
N CYS A 138 -0.68 -0.69 -15.91
CA CYS A 138 -0.63 0.56 -15.16
C CYS A 138 -1.87 0.79 -14.30
N GLN A 139 -3.06 0.37 -14.74
CA GLN A 139 -4.27 0.44 -13.92
C GLN A 139 -4.19 -0.49 -12.71
N ASN A 140 -3.69 -1.72 -12.88
CA ASN A 140 -3.51 -2.64 -11.75
C ASN A 140 -2.55 -2.03 -10.72
N ASN A 141 -1.44 -1.45 -11.17
CA ASN A 141 -0.50 -0.75 -10.30
C ASN A 141 -1.12 0.48 -9.63
N TYR A 142 -1.91 1.27 -10.35
CA TYR A 142 -2.64 2.42 -9.80
C TYR A 142 -3.58 1.97 -8.68
N ASN A 143 -4.35 0.91 -8.91
CA ASN A 143 -5.25 0.34 -7.92
C ASN A 143 -4.49 -0.16 -6.69
N THR A 144 -3.26 -0.69 -6.85
CA THR A 144 -2.39 -1.03 -5.71
C THR A 144 -2.07 0.20 -4.86
N ILE A 145 -1.72 1.33 -5.47
CA ILE A 145 -1.43 2.57 -4.72
C ILE A 145 -2.70 3.13 -4.05
N GLU A 146 -3.83 3.12 -4.75
CA GLU A 146 -5.11 3.57 -4.19
C GLU A 146 -5.54 2.72 -2.99
N SER A 147 -5.46 1.39 -3.12
CA SER A 147 -5.79 0.45 -2.04
C SER A 147 -4.88 0.65 -0.83
N TYR A 148 -3.57 0.85 -1.05
CA TYR A 148 -2.62 1.12 0.02
C TYR A 148 -2.98 2.42 0.76
N TYR A 149 -3.31 3.48 0.02
CA TYR A 149 -3.73 4.74 0.63
C TYR A 149 -5.00 4.60 1.47
N ASP A 150 -5.98 3.84 0.97
CA ASP A 150 -7.23 3.59 1.70
C ASP A 150 -6.99 2.81 2.99
N ASP A 151 -6.11 1.80 2.95
CA ASP A 151 -5.68 1.05 4.13
C ASP A 151 -5.03 1.98 5.17
N MET A 152 -4.11 2.84 4.74
CA MET A 152 -3.46 3.82 5.61
C MET A 152 -4.44 4.86 6.15
N LEU A 153 -5.38 5.32 5.33
CA LEU A 153 -6.43 6.26 5.74
C LEU A 153 -7.31 5.65 6.84
N ASN A 154 -7.74 4.40 6.67
CA ASN A 154 -8.52 3.68 7.67
C ASN A 154 -7.72 3.50 8.97
N LEU A 155 -6.44 3.14 8.88
CA LEU A 155 -5.56 2.98 10.05
C LEU A 155 -5.33 4.30 10.79
N SER A 156 -5.27 5.44 10.10
CA SER A 156 -5.07 6.75 10.73
C SER A 156 -6.16 7.13 11.72
N VAL A 157 -7.37 6.54 11.60
CA VAL A 157 -8.47 6.74 12.54
C VAL A 157 -8.09 6.32 13.97
N ILE A 158 -7.26 5.29 14.10
CA ILE A 158 -6.80 4.73 15.38
C ILE A 158 -5.31 4.98 15.66
N ASN A 159 -4.61 5.61 14.71
CA ASN A 159 -3.18 5.91 14.76
C ASN A 159 -2.95 7.39 14.38
N PRO A 160 -2.95 8.33 15.36
CA PRO A 160 -2.93 9.77 15.07
C PRO A 160 -1.61 10.26 14.44
N ASP A 161 -0.51 9.53 14.62
CA ASP A 161 0.81 9.85 14.05
C ASP A 161 1.06 9.17 12.69
N LEU A 162 0.07 8.45 12.16
CA LEU A 162 0.10 7.89 10.81
C LEU A 162 -0.46 8.93 9.84
N ASP A 163 0.37 9.39 8.92
CA ASP A 163 -0.03 10.25 7.80
C ASP A 163 -0.19 9.40 6.53
N PRO A 164 -1.44 9.16 6.06
CA PRO A 164 -1.70 8.25 4.95
C PRO A 164 -0.96 8.61 3.67
N TRP A 165 -0.84 9.90 3.39
CA TRP A 165 -0.16 10.40 2.20
C TRP A 165 1.34 10.10 2.26
N THR A 166 2.00 10.40 3.38
CA THR A 166 3.45 10.15 3.58
C THR A 166 3.79 8.67 3.44
N SER A 167 3.01 7.79 4.07
CA SER A 167 3.21 6.34 3.95
C SER A 167 3.04 5.91 2.49
N THR A 168 2.00 6.39 1.81
CA THR A 168 1.71 6.00 0.42
C THR A 168 2.77 6.51 -0.56
N VAL A 169 3.28 7.73 -0.37
CA VAL A 169 4.39 8.24 -1.18
C VAL A 169 5.64 7.38 -0.98
N SER A 170 5.98 7.04 0.26
CA SER A 170 7.15 6.20 0.56
C SER A 170 7.00 4.81 -0.06
N TYR A 171 5.80 4.22 0.00
CA TYR A 171 5.46 2.96 -0.65
C TYR A 171 5.61 3.05 -2.17
N TRP A 172 5.03 4.07 -2.79
CA TRP A 172 5.11 4.29 -4.24
C TRP A 172 6.55 4.50 -4.71
N VAL A 173 7.33 5.33 -4.03
CA VAL A 173 8.77 5.53 -4.31
C VAL A 173 9.50 4.19 -4.26
N GLY A 174 9.24 3.36 -3.24
CA GLY A 174 9.81 2.03 -3.11
C GLY A 174 9.51 1.09 -4.29
N LYS A 175 8.38 1.27 -4.97
CA LYS A 175 8.00 0.50 -6.16
C LYS A 175 8.68 0.99 -7.44
N VAL A 176 8.80 2.31 -7.63
CA VAL A 176 9.29 2.93 -8.89
C VAL A 176 10.81 3.19 -8.91
N GLN A 177 11.48 3.23 -7.75
CA GLN A 177 12.91 3.46 -7.67
C GLN A 177 13.72 2.32 -8.32
N GLU A 178 15.03 2.54 -8.51
CA GLU A 178 15.94 1.51 -9.00
C GLU A 178 15.85 0.23 -8.14
N TYR A 179 15.78 -0.94 -8.79
CA TYR A 179 15.53 -2.25 -8.15
C TYR A 179 14.16 -2.42 -7.48
N GLY A 180 13.27 -1.43 -7.59
CA GLY A 180 11.87 -1.56 -7.24
C GLY A 180 11.15 -2.52 -8.18
N GLU A 181 9.99 -3.04 -7.74
CA GLU A 181 9.18 -3.99 -8.51
C GLU A 181 8.78 -3.46 -9.89
N TRP A 182 8.64 -2.13 -10.02
CA TRP A 182 8.25 -1.44 -11.24
C TRP A 182 9.45 -0.83 -11.99
N ASP A 183 10.68 -1.19 -11.63
CA ASP A 183 11.87 -0.92 -12.45
C ASP A 183 11.91 -1.87 -13.65
N TYR A 184 11.07 -1.60 -14.65
CA TYR A 184 10.95 -2.44 -15.85
C TYR A 184 12.22 -2.49 -16.69
N LYS A 185 13.19 -1.58 -16.48
CA LYS A 185 14.50 -1.63 -17.15
C LYS A 185 15.35 -2.81 -16.65
N ARG A 186 15.06 -3.33 -15.44
CA ARG A 186 15.81 -4.40 -14.74
C ARG A 186 14.96 -5.60 -14.34
N ASN A 187 13.64 -5.54 -14.51
CA ASN A 187 12.76 -6.67 -14.26
C ASN A 187 12.96 -7.74 -15.35
N PRO A 188 13.24 -9.03 -15.02
CA PRO A 188 13.57 -10.08 -16.00
C PRO A 188 12.53 -10.28 -17.12
N TYR A 189 11.27 -9.94 -16.88
CA TYR A 189 10.22 -10.04 -17.89
C TYR A 189 10.27 -8.91 -18.91
N TYR A 190 10.81 -7.74 -18.53
CA TYR A 190 10.79 -6.51 -19.31
C TYR A 190 12.18 -6.06 -19.75
N GLU A 191 13.25 -6.50 -19.09
CA GLU A 191 14.61 -6.12 -19.44
C GLU A 191 15.00 -6.61 -20.86
N PRO A 192 16.00 -5.96 -21.50
CA PRO A 192 16.70 -4.73 -21.07
C PRO A 192 15.86 -3.45 -21.28
N TYR A 193 16.39 -2.29 -20.85
CA TYR A 193 15.73 -0.97 -20.96
C TYR A 193 15.17 -0.63 -22.37
N ASN A 194 15.80 -1.16 -23.44
CA ASN A 194 15.44 -0.92 -24.82
C ASN A 194 14.66 -2.08 -25.48
N ARG A 195 14.19 -3.07 -24.71
CA ARG A 195 13.31 -4.11 -25.23
C ARG A 195 12.00 -3.48 -25.71
N VAL A 196 11.52 -3.91 -26.87
CA VAL A 196 10.36 -3.33 -27.54
C VAL A 196 9.12 -4.19 -27.33
N PHE A 197 7.99 -3.53 -27.10
CA PHE A 197 6.66 -4.12 -27.01
C PHE A 197 5.71 -3.41 -27.96
N CYS A 198 4.69 -4.13 -28.43
CA CYS A 198 3.55 -3.50 -29.08
C CYS A 198 2.46 -3.23 -28.05
N SER A 199 2.01 -1.99 -27.94
CA SER A 199 1.00 -1.58 -26.97
C SER A 199 -0.01 -0.63 -27.58
N TYR A 200 -1.24 -0.69 -27.08
CA TYR A 200 -2.31 0.24 -27.43
C TYR A 200 -2.54 1.20 -26.26
N TYR A 201 -2.38 2.48 -26.50
CA TYR A 201 -2.79 3.58 -25.62
C TYR A 201 -3.23 4.75 -26.49
N ASP A 202 -3.84 5.80 -25.93
CA ASP A 202 -4.29 7.03 -26.63
C ASP A 202 -5.18 6.90 -27.89
N GLY A 203 -5.57 5.69 -28.27
CA GLY A 203 -6.35 5.44 -29.48
C GLY A 203 -5.57 4.75 -30.59
N GLU A 204 -4.25 4.63 -30.46
CA GLU A 204 -3.35 4.09 -31.50
C GLU A 204 -2.42 2.98 -30.99
N PHE A 205 -1.82 2.23 -31.92
CA PHE A 205 -0.80 1.23 -31.60
C PHE A 205 0.59 1.84 -31.68
N HIS A 206 1.39 1.57 -30.66
CA HIS A 206 2.73 2.10 -30.48
C HIS A 206 3.74 0.97 -30.25
N HIS A 207 4.98 1.21 -30.67
CA HIS A 207 6.13 0.43 -30.25
C HIS A 207 6.80 1.14 -29.09
N ILE A 208 6.71 0.58 -27.89
CA ILE A 208 7.26 1.18 -26.68
C ILE A 208 8.45 0.38 -26.17
N THR A 209 9.41 1.06 -25.54
CA THR A 209 10.52 0.41 -24.85
C THR A 209 10.18 0.14 -23.39
N SER A 210 10.96 -0.71 -22.71
CA SER A 210 10.86 -0.89 -21.26
C SER A 210 11.12 0.38 -20.47
N GLU A 211 11.96 1.27 -21.01
CA GLU A 211 12.16 2.62 -20.50
C GLU A 211 10.91 3.48 -20.61
N PHE A 212 10.28 3.52 -21.78
CA PHE A 212 9.00 4.21 -21.96
C PHE A 212 7.94 3.66 -21.01
N LEU A 213 7.83 2.32 -20.89
CA LEU A 213 6.92 1.66 -19.97
C LEU A 213 7.10 2.11 -18.52
N GLY A 214 8.34 2.22 -18.03
CA GLY A 214 8.65 2.72 -16.69
C GLY A 214 8.17 4.15 -16.46
N ASN A 215 8.49 5.04 -17.38
CA ASN A 215 8.12 6.45 -17.30
C ASN A 215 6.59 6.66 -17.44
N PHE A 216 5.96 5.90 -18.33
CA PHE A 216 4.50 5.88 -18.46
C PHE A 216 3.83 5.40 -17.17
N ASN A 217 4.29 4.30 -16.58
CA ASN A 217 3.78 3.80 -15.31
C ASN A 217 4.01 4.77 -14.15
N TYR A 218 5.16 5.45 -14.12
CA TYR A 218 5.48 6.51 -13.15
C TYR A 218 4.48 7.67 -13.24
N GLY A 219 4.22 8.17 -14.46
CA GLY A 219 3.22 9.22 -14.71
C GLY A 219 1.80 8.77 -14.34
N TYR A 220 1.42 7.56 -14.75
CA TYR A 220 0.10 6.98 -14.51
C TYR A 220 -0.18 6.80 -13.02
N THR A 221 0.67 6.05 -12.31
CA THR A 221 0.50 5.76 -10.88
C THR A 221 0.74 6.98 -10.00
N GLY A 222 1.74 7.81 -10.34
CA GLY A 222 2.08 9.02 -9.60
C GLY A 222 1.01 10.10 -9.67
N SER A 223 0.15 10.09 -10.70
CA SER A 223 -0.98 11.02 -10.83
C SER A 223 -1.99 10.93 -9.68
N PHE A 224 -2.00 9.81 -8.94
CA PHE A 224 -2.79 9.67 -7.72
C PHE A 224 -2.29 10.60 -6.61
N LEU A 225 -0.98 10.82 -6.51
CA LEU A 225 -0.31 11.50 -5.38
C LEU A 225 0.10 12.94 -5.70
N PHE A 226 0.35 13.24 -6.97
CA PHE A 226 1.08 14.43 -7.41
C PHE A 226 0.45 15.07 -8.67
N ASP A 227 0.69 16.36 -8.91
CA ASP A 227 0.52 16.88 -10.28
C ASP A 227 1.70 16.53 -11.17
N LEU A 228 1.45 16.69 -12.47
CA LEU A 228 2.44 16.56 -13.52
C LEU A 228 3.72 17.36 -13.25
N THR A 229 3.61 18.61 -12.79
CA THR A 229 4.78 19.44 -12.46
C THR A 229 5.65 18.79 -11.39
N THR A 230 5.03 18.25 -10.34
CA THR A 230 5.73 17.55 -9.26
C THR A 230 6.35 16.24 -9.75
N LEU A 231 5.67 15.52 -10.64
CA LEU A 231 6.20 14.29 -11.25
C LEU A 231 7.42 14.56 -12.13
N HIS A 232 7.40 15.61 -12.96
CA HIS A 232 8.56 16.06 -13.73
C HIS A 232 9.72 16.46 -12.83
N LEU A 233 9.46 17.20 -11.75
CA LEU A 233 10.50 17.56 -10.79
C LEU A 233 11.11 16.32 -10.11
N GLY A 234 10.27 15.34 -9.77
CA GLY A 234 10.71 14.06 -9.20
C GLY A 234 11.61 13.28 -10.17
N SER A 235 11.21 13.17 -11.44
CA SER A 235 12.02 12.53 -12.51
C SER A 235 13.36 13.24 -12.67
N PHE A 236 13.33 14.57 -12.79
CA PHE A 236 14.52 15.38 -12.94
C PHE A 236 15.48 15.26 -11.74
N ALA A 237 14.95 15.17 -10.52
CA ALA A 237 15.77 14.91 -9.34
C ALA A 237 16.37 13.50 -9.35
N ALA A 238 15.59 12.48 -9.73
CA ALA A 238 16.03 11.08 -9.80
C ALA A 238 17.14 10.87 -10.85
N SER A 239 17.12 11.62 -11.95
CA SER A 239 18.20 11.62 -12.96
C SER A 239 19.48 12.34 -12.51
N GLY A 240 19.51 12.89 -11.30
CA GLY A 240 20.64 13.70 -10.81
C GLY A 240 20.68 15.10 -11.45
N PHE A 241 19.52 15.66 -11.77
CA PHE A 241 19.36 16.96 -12.44
C PHE A 241 19.93 16.98 -13.87
N SER A 242 19.84 15.86 -14.59
CA SER A 242 20.25 15.76 -15.98
C SER A 242 19.15 16.26 -16.92
N THR A 243 19.50 17.10 -17.89
CA THR A 243 18.53 17.59 -18.89
C THR A 243 18.13 16.51 -19.91
N THR A 244 18.81 15.36 -19.94
CA THR A 244 18.40 14.20 -20.73
C THR A 244 17.09 13.58 -20.23
N ASP A 245 16.70 13.87 -18.99
CA ASP A 245 15.41 13.46 -18.39
C ASP A 245 14.20 14.07 -19.12
N TYR A 246 14.39 15.16 -19.87
CA TYR A 246 13.30 15.76 -20.64
C TYR A 246 12.77 14.82 -21.74
N ASP A 247 13.58 13.84 -22.17
CA ASP A 247 13.15 12.80 -23.10
C ASP A 247 12.16 11.83 -22.44
N ASP A 248 12.16 11.71 -21.12
CA ASP A 248 11.25 10.85 -20.35
C ASP A 248 9.87 11.51 -20.15
N TRP A 249 9.78 12.84 -20.25
CA TRP A 249 8.57 13.60 -19.94
C TRP A 249 7.41 13.29 -20.87
N GLU A 250 7.67 12.97 -22.15
CA GLU A 250 6.62 12.56 -23.08
C GLU A 250 5.87 11.32 -22.57
N ALA A 251 6.62 10.31 -22.09
CA ALA A 251 6.03 9.10 -21.54
C ALA A 251 5.30 9.36 -20.21
N ILE A 252 5.87 10.21 -19.35
CA ILE A 252 5.25 10.63 -18.08
C ILE A 252 3.91 11.34 -18.34
N ASP A 253 3.88 12.28 -19.28
CA ASP A 253 2.68 13.02 -19.67
C ASP A 253 1.62 12.08 -20.21
N ALA A 254 2.00 11.19 -21.14
CA ALA A 254 1.11 10.19 -21.71
C ALA A 254 0.48 9.32 -20.62
N GLY A 255 1.27 8.85 -19.65
CA GLY A 255 0.78 8.08 -18.50
C GLY A 255 -0.18 8.89 -17.62
N TYR A 256 0.21 10.11 -17.25
CA TYR A 256 -0.57 11.00 -16.38
C TYR A 256 -1.96 11.32 -16.94
N TYR A 257 -2.05 11.60 -18.24
CA TYR A 257 -3.30 11.92 -18.92
C TYR A 257 -4.12 10.69 -19.32
N SER A 258 -3.52 9.49 -19.33
CA SER A 258 -4.23 8.24 -19.60
C SER A 258 -5.07 7.75 -18.42
N VAL A 259 -4.88 8.30 -17.22
CA VAL A 259 -5.75 8.00 -16.08
C VAL A 259 -7.08 8.74 -16.27
N THR A 260 -8.10 7.99 -16.67
CA THR A 260 -9.48 8.47 -16.89
C THR A 260 -10.39 8.10 -15.73
#